data_AF-A0A377U6N1-F1
#
_entry.id   AF-A0A377U6N1-F1
#
_cell.length_a   1.000
_cell.length_b   1.000
_cell.length_c   1.000
_cell.angle_alpha   90.00
_cell.angle_beta   90.00
_cell.angle_gamma   90.00
#
_symmetry.space_group_name_H-M   'P 1'
#
loop_
_entity.id
_entity.type
_entity.pdbx_description
1 polymer ?
#
loop_
_entity_poly.entity_id
_entity_poly.type
_entity_poly.pdbx_seq_one_letter_code
_entity_poly.pdbx_strand_id
1 'polypeptide(L)'
;MRVEVNKSSPVVWLKTWLSPNIWVRVPLTEIHQGDFSPLFRYTLAIMLLAIGGAWLFIRIQNRPLVDLEHAALQVGRGIIPPPLREYGASEVRSVTRAFNHMAAGVKQLADDRTLLMAGVSHDLRTPLTRIRLATEMMGEQDGYLAESINKDIEECNAIIEQFIDYLRTGQEMPMELADLNAVLGEVIAAESGYEREIATALQAGEIPVRMHPLSIKRALANMVVNAARYGNGWIKVSSGSEASRAWFQVEDDGPGIKPEQREHLFQPFVRGDSARSTSGTGLGLAIVQRIIDNHNGRLEIGSSERGGLLIRAWLPVHRMLAPMKPARES
;
A
#
# COMPACT_ATOMS: atom_id res chain seq x y z
N MET A 1 -59.07 57.78 30.31
CA MET A 1 -57.83 57.92 29.53
C MET A 1 -58.20 57.85 28.05
N ARG A 2 -57.72 58.78 27.23
CA ARG A 2 -57.89 58.75 25.77
C ARG A 2 -56.51 58.82 25.14
N VAL A 3 -56.20 57.93 24.21
CA VAL A 3 -54.91 57.92 23.52
C VAL A 3 -55.14 58.44 22.11
N GLU A 4 -54.34 59.42 21.71
CA GLU A 4 -54.39 60.02 20.38
C GLU A 4 -53.02 59.84 19.73
N VAL A 5 -52.98 59.06 18.66
CA VAL A 5 -51.73 58.75 17.95
C VAL A 5 -51.59 59.75 16.81
N ASN A 6 -50.79 60.79 17.02
CA ASN A 6 -50.44 61.76 15.98
C ASN A 6 -49.15 61.34 15.27
N LYS A 7 -48.93 61.80 14.02
CA LYS A 7 -47.81 61.39 13.15
C LYS A 7 -46.41 61.67 13.69
N SER A 8 -46.25 62.56 14.68
CA SER A 8 -44.95 62.97 15.21
C SER A 8 -44.63 62.44 16.61
N SER A 9 -45.62 62.21 17.48
CA SER A 9 -45.45 61.57 18.80
C SER A 9 -46.81 61.11 19.33
N PRO A 10 -46.94 59.90 19.92
CA PRO A 10 -48.17 59.50 20.59
C PRO A 10 -48.40 60.37 21.83
N VAL A 11 -49.64 60.83 22.02
CA VAL A 11 -50.02 61.68 23.16
C VAL A 11 -51.07 60.96 23.99
N VAL A 12 -50.85 60.94 25.31
CA VAL A 12 -51.80 60.36 26.26
C VAL A 12 -52.52 61.49 26.98
N TRP A 13 -53.86 61.45 26.93
CA TRP A 13 -54.72 62.34 27.68
C TRP A 13 -55.20 61.66 28.96
N LEU A 14 -54.76 62.20 30.10
CA LEU A 14 -55.12 61.73 31.42
C LEU A 14 -56.17 62.66 32.04
N LYS A 15 -57.19 62.07 32.67
CA LYS A 15 -58.20 62.77 33.45
C LYS A 15 -57.99 62.34 34.91
N THR A 16 -57.74 63.29 35.80
CA THR A 16 -57.47 63.01 37.21
C THR A 16 -58.73 63.26 38.05
N TRP A 17 -58.90 62.53 39.15
CA TRP A 17 -60.04 62.72 40.06
C TRP A 17 -59.94 64.02 40.86
N LEU A 18 -58.72 64.57 41.00
CA LEU A 18 -58.43 65.82 41.71
C LEU A 18 -58.88 67.07 40.94
N SER A 19 -59.11 66.98 39.62
CA SER A 19 -59.57 68.10 38.81
C SER A 19 -60.44 67.59 37.64
N PRO A 20 -61.74 67.35 37.86
CA PRO A 20 -62.63 66.68 36.89
C PRO A 20 -62.80 67.42 35.56
N ASN A 21 -62.48 68.72 35.53
CA ASN A 21 -62.65 69.57 34.35
C ASN A 21 -61.35 69.85 33.58
N ILE A 22 -60.21 69.30 34.02
CA ILE A 22 -58.91 69.55 33.39
C ILE A 22 -58.38 68.26 32.75
N TRP A 23 -58.02 68.34 31.47
CA TRP A 23 -57.33 67.27 30.76
C TRP A 23 -55.85 67.56 30.74
N VAL A 24 -55.05 66.62 31.25
CA VAL A 24 -53.58 66.72 31.25
C VAL A 24 -53.05 66.03 29.99
N ARG A 25 -52.34 66.80 29.16
CA ARG A 25 -51.65 66.31 27.96
C ARG A 25 -50.25 65.86 28.34
N VAL A 26 -49.97 64.57 28.22
CA VAL A 26 -48.60 64.03 28.39
C VAL A 26 -48.08 63.57 27.03
N PRO A 27 -47.20 64.35 26.37
CA PRO A 27 -46.55 63.90 25.15
C PRO A 27 -45.54 62.81 25.48
N LEU A 28 -45.64 61.65 24.82
CA LEU A 28 -44.62 60.59 24.92
C LEU A 28 -43.49 60.94 23.95
N THR A 29 -42.67 61.91 24.32
CA THR A 29 -41.56 62.46 23.53
C THR A 29 -40.27 61.64 23.57
N GLU A 30 -40.20 60.58 24.40
CA GLU A 30 -38.96 59.83 24.64
C GLU A 30 -38.80 58.54 23.82
N ILE A 31 -39.80 58.14 23.02
CA ILE A 31 -39.71 56.89 22.24
C ILE A 31 -39.59 57.24 20.75
N HIS A 32 -38.39 57.61 20.30
CA HIS A 32 -38.11 57.81 18.88
C HIS A 32 -37.85 56.46 18.18
N GLN A 33 -38.52 56.22 17.06
CA GLN A 33 -38.40 54.98 16.26
C GLN A 33 -36.96 54.71 15.73
N GLY A 34 -36.02 55.66 15.85
CA GLY A 34 -34.63 55.53 15.41
C GLY A 34 -33.66 54.93 16.43
N ASP A 35 -34.02 54.89 17.71
CA ASP A 35 -33.10 54.50 18.80
C ASP A 35 -32.73 53.01 18.78
N PHE A 36 -33.56 52.17 18.15
CA PHE A 36 -33.33 50.73 18.02
C PHE A 36 -32.44 50.32 16.82
N SER A 37 -32.24 51.21 15.85
CA SER A 37 -31.41 50.97 14.65
C SER A 37 -29.93 50.66 14.98
N PRO A 38 -29.23 51.46 15.82
CA PRO A 38 -27.85 51.16 16.19
C PRO A 38 -27.73 49.86 17.01
N LEU A 39 -28.67 49.61 17.94
CA LEU A 39 -28.69 48.37 18.73
C LEU A 39 -28.79 47.13 17.84
N PHE A 40 -29.68 47.15 16.84
CA PHE A 40 -29.82 46.06 15.88
C PHE A 40 -28.55 45.82 15.04
N ARG A 41 -27.86 46.89 14.63
CA ARG A 41 -26.58 46.77 13.88
C ARG A 41 -25.48 46.15 14.74
N TYR A 42 -25.37 46.55 16.00
CA TYR A 42 -24.39 45.99 16.92
C TYR A 42 -24.68 44.51 17.25
N THR A 43 -25.94 44.14 17.49
CA THR A 43 -26.29 42.74 17.74
C THR A 43 -26.02 41.87 16.51
N LEU A 44 -26.34 42.35 15.31
CA LEU A 44 -26.03 41.66 14.06
C LEU A 44 -24.52 41.51 13.85
N ALA A 45 -23.74 42.57 14.09
CA ALA A 45 -22.29 42.52 13.96
C ALA A 45 -21.64 41.53 14.95
N ILE A 46 -22.09 41.53 16.21
CA ILE A 46 -21.62 40.58 17.23
C ILE A 46 -21.99 39.15 16.84
N MET A 47 -23.20 38.92 16.34
CA MET A 47 -23.64 37.59 15.89
C MET A 47 -22.77 37.08 14.73
N LEU A 48 -22.49 37.91 13.73
CA LEU A 48 -21.62 37.56 12.61
C LEU A 48 -20.18 37.29 13.05
N LEU A 49 -19.65 38.10 13.97
CA LEU A 49 -18.33 37.88 14.57
C LEU A 49 -18.26 36.57 15.36
N ALA A 50 -19.29 36.25 16.14
CA ALA A 50 -19.37 35.01 16.90
C ALA A 50 -19.42 33.78 15.96
N ILE A 51 -20.24 33.83 14.91
CA ILE A 51 -20.32 32.75 13.91
C ILE A 51 -18.99 32.61 13.15
N GLY A 52 -18.39 33.70 12.71
CA GLY A 52 -17.09 33.68 12.02
C GLY A 52 -15.97 33.17 12.91
N GLY A 53 -15.94 33.59 14.18
CA GLY A 53 -15.00 33.11 15.19
C GLY A 53 -15.16 31.62 15.48
N ALA A 54 -16.40 31.15 15.67
CA ALA A 54 -16.69 29.73 15.87
C ALA A 54 -16.30 28.88 14.65
N TRP A 55 -16.62 29.35 13.43
CA TRP A 55 -16.23 28.65 12.20
C TRP A 55 -14.72 28.55 12.05
N LEU A 56 -13.98 29.64 12.30
CA LEU A 56 -12.52 29.66 12.24
C LEU A 56 -11.92 28.73 13.29
N PHE A 57 -12.45 28.75 14.52
CA PHE A 57 -12.03 27.88 15.61
C PHE A 57 -12.21 26.39 15.24
N ILE A 58 -13.38 26.01 14.72
CA ILE A 58 -13.66 24.65 14.26
C ILE A 58 -12.70 24.23 13.13
N ARG A 59 -12.48 25.12 12.13
CA ARG A 59 -11.56 24.86 11.03
C ARG A 59 -10.13 24.61 11.50
N ILE A 60 -9.62 25.42 12.44
CA ILE A 60 -8.27 25.29 12.99
C ILE A 60 -8.14 23.99 13.80
N GLN A 61 -9.17 23.66 14.59
CA GLN A 61 -9.15 22.51 15.48
C GLN A 61 -9.33 21.16 14.76
N ASN A 62 -10.10 21.11 13.65
CA ASN A 62 -10.34 19.88 12.90
C ASN A 62 -9.25 19.55 11.87
N ARG A 63 -8.51 20.55 11.37
CA ARG A 63 -7.41 20.33 10.42
C ARG A 63 -6.38 19.27 10.86
N PRO A 64 -5.85 19.29 12.10
CA PRO A 64 -4.87 18.27 12.53
C PRO A 64 -5.44 16.85 12.56
N LEU A 65 -6.74 16.68 12.75
CA LEU A 65 -7.37 15.35 12.71
C LEU A 65 -7.40 14.77 11.29
N VAL A 66 -7.66 15.62 10.29
CA VAL A 66 -7.60 15.22 8.87
C VAL A 66 -6.18 14.86 8.46
N ASP A 67 -5.19 15.66 8.89
CA ASP A 67 -3.77 15.37 8.66
C ASP A 67 -3.39 14.00 9.27
N LEU A 68 -3.88 13.70 10.48
CA LEU A 68 -3.64 12.43 11.17
C LEU A 68 -4.33 11.24 10.49
N GLU A 69 -5.57 11.39 10.03
CA GLU A 69 -6.28 10.38 9.24
C GLU A 69 -5.51 10.02 7.97
N HIS A 70 -5.06 11.03 7.22
CA HIS A 70 -4.28 10.84 6.00
C HIS A 70 -2.93 10.17 6.26
N ALA A 71 -2.27 10.51 7.38
CA ALA A 71 -1.01 9.88 7.78
C ALA A 71 -1.21 8.43 8.23
N ALA A 72 -2.29 8.13 8.95
CA ALA A 72 -2.63 6.78 9.38
C ALA A 72 -2.91 5.86 8.19
N LEU A 73 -3.62 6.36 7.17
CA LEU A 73 -3.84 5.63 5.91
C LEU A 73 -2.54 5.35 5.15
N GLN A 74 -1.56 6.25 5.22
CA GLN A 74 -0.23 6.05 4.63
C GLN A 74 0.54 4.95 5.37
N VAL A 75 0.59 5.00 6.71
CA VAL A 75 1.22 3.95 7.54
C VAL A 75 0.56 2.60 7.28
N GLY A 76 -0.77 2.55 7.17
CA GLY A 76 -1.50 1.34 6.81
C GLY A 76 -1.18 0.77 5.42
N ARG A 77 -0.63 1.60 4.51
CA ARG A 77 -0.12 1.20 3.19
C ARG A 77 1.39 0.91 3.20
N GLY A 78 2.03 0.93 4.36
CA GLY A 78 3.48 0.72 4.50
C GLY A 78 4.34 1.96 4.21
N ILE A 79 3.73 3.11 3.92
CA ILE A 79 4.44 4.37 3.69
C ILE A 79 4.66 5.05 5.04
N ILE A 80 5.90 5.40 5.35
CA ILE A 80 6.24 6.04 6.63
C ILE A 80 6.28 7.56 6.44
N PRO A 81 5.24 8.30 6.87
CA PRO A 81 5.18 9.75 6.69
C PRO A 81 6.17 10.46 7.62
N PRO A 82 6.57 11.71 7.27
CA PRO A 82 7.33 12.55 8.19
C PRO A 82 6.50 12.86 9.46
N PRO A 83 7.15 13.16 10.60
CA PRO A 83 6.47 13.48 11.84
C PRO A 83 5.45 14.61 11.65
N LEU A 84 4.22 14.38 12.12
CA LEU A 84 3.18 15.38 12.09
C LEU A 84 3.47 16.50 13.10
N ARG A 85 3.11 17.73 12.73
CA ARG A 85 3.24 18.88 13.63
C ARG A 85 2.24 18.76 14.78
N GLU A 86 2.70 18.97 16.01
CA GLU A 86 1.85 18.95 17.21
C GLU A 86 1.18 20.32 17.45
N TYR A 87 -0.01 20.55 16.89
CA TYR A 87 -0.79 21.79 17.08
C TYR A 87 -2.28 21.53 17.39
N GLY A 88 -2.99 22.53 17.89
CA GLY A 88 -4.39 22.43 18.34
C GLY A 88 -4.53 22.20 19.86
N ALA A 89 -5.73 21.84 20.30
CA ALA A 89 -6.01 21.52 21.71
C ALA A 89 -5.08 20.44 22.29
N SER A 90 -4.97 20.39 23.62
CA SER A 90 -4.11 19.46 24.36
C SER A 90 -4.34 18.00 23.98
N GLU A 91 -5.59 17.61 23.79
CA GLU A 91 -6.03 16.26 23.46
C GLU A 91 -5.51 15.85 22.08
N VAL A 92 -5.66 16.73 21.09
CA VAL A 92 -5.20 16.50 19.71
C VAL A 92 -3.68 16.42 19.65
N ARG A 93 -2.97 17.29 20.38
CA ARG A 93 -1.51 17.23 20.48
C ARG A 93 -1.04 15.92 21.11
N SER A 94 -1.71 15.45 22.16
CA SER A 94 -1.41 14.17 22.81
C SER A 94 -1.55 12.99 21.85
N VAL A 95 -2.66 12.93 21.10
CA VAL A 95 -2.90 11.88 20.09
C VAL A 95 -1.88 11.96 18.95
N THR A 96 -1.56 13.17 18.47
CA THR A 96 -0.54 13.37 17.43
C THR A 96 0.83 12.89 17.89
N ARG A 97 1.20 13.16 19.14
CA ARG A 97 2.46 12.67 19.73
C ARG A 97 2.48 11.15 19.84
N ALA A 98 1.40 10.54 20.32
CA ALA A 98 1.29 9.09 20.40
C ALA A 98 1.38 8.44 19.00
N PHE A 99 0.75 9.05 17.99
CA PHE A 99 0.86 8.64 16.59
C PHE A 99 2.30 8.74 16.07
N ASN A 100 2.98 9.87 16.30
CA ASN A 100 4.38 10.05 15.90
C ASN A 100 5.30 9.00 16.55
N HIS A 101 5.11 8.69 17.84
CA HIS A 101 5.85 7.62 18.51
C HIS A 101 5.59 6.24 17.91
N MET A 102 4.32 5.92 17.62
CA MET A 102 3.95 4.66 16.97
C MET A 102 4.58 4.56 15.57
N ALA A 103 4.48 5.61 14.74
CA ALA A 103 5.06 5.64 13.40
C ALA A 103 6.59 5.49 13.43
N ALA A 104 7.27 6.14 14.38
CA ALA A 104 8.70 5.98 14.60
C ALA A 104 9.06 4.56 15.05
N GLY A 105 8.26 3.94 15.94
CA GLY A 105 8.45 2.56 16.36
C GLY A 105 8.27 1.56 15.22
N VAL A 106 7.24 1.74 14.38
CA VAL A 106 7.02 0.92 13.17
C VAL A 106 8.20 1.05 12.20
N LYS A 107 8.70 2.27 12.00
CA LYS A 107 9.91 2.50 11.21
C LYS A 107 11.11 1.77 11.76
N GLN A 108 11.38 1.90 13.06
CA GLN A 108 12.51 1.25 13.70
C GLN A 108 12.42 -0.28 13.55
N LEU A 109 11.25 -0.88 13.74
CA LEU A 109 11.06 -2.31 13.54
C LEU A 109 11.33 -2.75 12.10
N ALA A 110 10.98 -1.93 11.11
CA ALA A 110 11.29 -2.19 9.70
C ALA A 110 12.80 -2.07 9.40
N ASP A 111 13.46 -1.06 9.98
CA ASP A 111 14.90 -0.82 9.84
C ASP A 111 15.71 -1.93 10.54
N ASP A 112 15.36 -2.31 11.77
CA ASP A 112 15.97 -3.40 12.53
C ASP A 112 15.81 -4.73 11.80
N ARG A 113 14.63 -4.99 11.23
CA ARG A 113 14.40 -6.16 10.40
C ARG A 113 15.38 -6.21 9.23
N THR A 114 15.69 -5.07 8.62
CA THR A 114 16.64 -4.93 7.49
C THR A 114 18.08 -5.17 7.92
N LEU A 115 18.48 -4.59 9.06
CA LEU A 115 19.84 -4.73 9.60
C LEU A 115 20.14 -6.18 10.01
N LEU A 116 19.17 -6.86 10.62
CA LEU A 116 19.25 -8.29 10.91
C LEU A 116 19.43 -9.14 9.65
N MET A 117 18.86 -8.75 8.50
CA MET A 117 19.03 -9.49 7.23
C MET A 117 20.51 -9.53 6.82
N ALA A 118 21.17 -8.36 6.84
CA ALA A 118 22.55 -8.22 6.40
C ALA A 118 23.53 -8.94 7.34
N GLY A 119 23.33 -8.82 8.65
CA GLY A 119 24.19 -9.44 9.66
C GLY A 119 24.11 -10.97 9.67
N VAL A 120 22.89 -11.52 9.73
CA VAL A 120 22.69 -12.98 9.88
C VAL A 120 23.25 -13.75 8.69
N SER A 121 23.12 -13.23 7.46
CA SER A 121 23.62 -13.94 6.27
C SER A 121 25.13 -13.97 6.18
N HIS A 122 25.77 -12.87 6.54
CA HIS A 122 27.23 -12.81 6.62
C HIS A 122 27.76 -13.81 7.66
N ASP A 123 27.10 -13.86 8.82
CA ASP A 123 27.49 -14.72 9.92
C ASP A 123 27.21 -16.21 9.66
N LEU A 124 26.23 -16.54 8.79
CA LEU A 124 26.00 -17.91 8.32
C LEU A 124 26.96 -18.33 7.20
N ARG A 125 27.35 -17.41 6.30
CA ARG A 125 28.27 -17.71 5.20
C ARG A 125 29.70 -18.02 5.68
N THR A 126 30.13 -17.38 6.76
CA THR A 126 31.47 -17.57 7.35
C THR A 126 31.73 -19.02 7.80
N PRO A 127 30.90 -19.66 8.64
CA PRO A 127 31.09 -21.06 9.02
C PRO A 127 30.92 -22.01 7.84
N LEU A 128 29.99 -21.76 6.91
CA LEU A 128 29.85 -22.58 5.69
C LEU A 128 31.12 -22.57 4.83
N THR A 129 31.75 -21.41 4.69
CA THR A 129 33.02 -21.28 3.97
C THR A 129 34.14 -22.06 4.67
N ARG A 130 34.18 -22.05 6.02
CA ARG A 130 35.13 -22.85 6.78
C ARG A 130 34.91 -24.36 6.62
N ILE A 131 33.65 -24.81 6.61
CA ILE A 131 33.33 -26.23 6.36
C ILE A 131 33.77 -26.61 4.94
N ARG A 132 33.52 -25.77 3.94
CA ARG A 132 34.00 -25.98 2.56
C ARG A 132 35.53 -26.07 2.49
N LEU A 133 36.26 -25.22 3.20
CA LEU A 133 37.72 -25.32 3.24
C LEU A 133 38.19 -26.62 3.94
N ALA A 134 37.45 -27.09 4.95
CA ALA A 134 37.75 -28.34 5.62
C ALA A 134 37.50 -29.56 4.72
N THR A 135 36.48 -29.54 3.86
CA THR A 135 36.21 -30.62 2.90
C THR A 135 37.31 -30.73 1.84
N GLU A 136 37.90 -29.62 1.40
CA GLU A 136 39.06 -29.61 0.50
C GLU A 136 40.32 -30.25 1.13
N MET A 137 40.38 -30.37 2.46
CA MET A 137 41.48 -31.01 3.19
C MET A 137 41.22 -32.49 3.50
N MET A 138 40.06 -33.03 3.12
CA MET A 138 39.73 -34.45 3.32
C MET A 138 40.57 -35.33 2.40
N GLY A 139 40.93 -36.53 2.86
CA GLY A 139 41.72 -37.47 2.07
C GLY A 139 40.94 -38.01 0.87
N GLU A 140 41.64 -38.45 -0.18
CA GLU A 140 41.01 -38.99 -1.41
C GLU A 140 40.02 -40.13 -1.16
N GLN A 141 40.23 -40.90 -0.08
CA GLN A 141 39.37 -42.01 0.34
C GLN A 141 37.94 -41.53 0.73
N ASP A 142 37.84 -40.28 1.16
CA ASP A 142 36.60 -39.63 1.60
C ASP A 142 36.07 -38.62 0.55
N GLY A 143 36.58 -38.64 -0.68
CA GLY A 143 36.21 -37.67 -1.73
C GLY A 143 34.71 -37.60 -2.00
N TYR A 144 34.00 -38.74 -1.93
CA TYR A 144 32.54 -38.78 -2.09
C TYR A 144 31.79 -38.07 -0.94
N LEU A 145 32.34 -38.12 0.29
CA LEU A 145 31.79 -37.39 1.44
C LEU A 145 32.04 -35.89 1.28
N ALA A 146 33.25 -35.51 0.86
CA ALA A 146 33.59 -34.11 0.59
C ALA A 146 32.67 -33.52 -0.49
N GLU A 147 32.41 -34.25 -1.57
CA GLU A 147 31.51 -33.84 -2.64
C GLU A 147 30.05 -33.72 -2.16
N SER A 148 29.57 -34.69 -1.36
CA SER A 148 28.24 -34.61 -0.74
C SER A 148 28.10 -33.40 0.19
N ILE A 149 29.08 -33.15 1.06
CA ILE A 149 29.07 -32.00 1.98
C ILE A 149 29.12 -30.68 1.20
N ASN A 150 29.94 -30.61 0.14
CA ASN A 150 30.02 -29.42 -0.71
C ASN A 150 28.67 -29.12 -1.38
N LYS A 151 27.95 -30.16 -1.83
CA LYS A 151 26.59 -30.01 -2.37
C LYS A 151 25.60 -29.50 -1.31
N ASP A 152 25.66 -30.01 -0.09
CA ASP A 152 24.82 -29.53 1.02
C ASP A 152 25.13 -28.08 1.41
N ILE A 153 26.40 -27.65 1.31
CA ILE A 153 26.82 -26.26 1.53
C ILE A 153 26.26 -25.35 0.42
N GLU A 154 26.31 -25.79 -0.84
CA GLU A 154 25.71 -25.05 -1.96
C GLU A 154 24.20 -24.92 -1.79
N GLU A 155 23.52 -25.99 -1.36
CA GLU A 155 22.11 -25.93 -1.00
C GLU A 155 21.88 -24.91 0.11
N CYS A 156 22.60 -24.99 1.24
CA CYS A 156 22.50 -24.03 2.34
C CYS A 156 22.69 -22.57 1.88
N ASN A 157 23.68 -22.30 1.03
CA ASN A 157 23.89 -20.96 0.48
C ASN A 157 22.70 -20.49 -0.36
N ALA A 158 22.16 -21.36 -1.22
CA ALA A 158 20.96 -21.04 -1.99
C ALA A 158 19.74 -20.77 -1.09
N ILE A 159 19.60 -21.50 0.03
CA ILE A 159 18.54 -21.24 1.03
C ILE A 159 18.69 -19.85 1.65
N ILE A 160 19.91 -19.50 2.10
CA ILE A 160 20.20 -18.21 2.72
C ILE A 160 19.92 -17.07 1.73
N GLU A 161 20.37 -17.22 0.49
CA GLU A 161 20.11 -16.23 -0.56
C GLU A 161 18.61 -16.05 -0.80
N GLN A 162 17.85 -17.14 -0.95
CA GLN A 162 16.39 -17.08 -1.09
C GLN A 162 15.71 -16.42 0.11
N PHE A 163 16.18 -16.67 1.33
CA PHE A 163 15.64 -16.07 2.54
C PHE A 163 15.89 -14.55 2.56
N ILE A 164 17.10 -14.12 2.22
CA ILE A 164 17.41 -12.68 2.10
C ILE A 164 16.60 -12.02 1.01
N ASP A 165 16.46 -12.72 -0.09
CA ASP A 165 15.63 -12.28 -1.19
C ASP A 165 14.16 -12.12 -0.78
N TYR A 166 13.61 -13.05 -0.02
CA TYR A 166 12.27 -12.95 0.55
C TYR A 166 12.15 -11.75 1.48
N LEU A 167 13.15 -11.52 2.32
CA LEU A 167 13.14 -10.43 3.29
C LEU A 167 13.27 -9.04 2.62
N ARG A 168 14.15 -8.90 1.61
CA ARG A 168 14.38 -7.67 0.83
C ARG A 168 13.16 -7.23 0.01
N THR A 169 12.32 -8.18 -0.40
CA THR A 169 11.19 -7.95 -1.31
C THR A 169 10.14 -6.99 -0.75
N GLY A 170 10.15 -6.65 0.55
CA GLY A 170 9.22 -5.70 1.18
C GLY A 170 9.70 -4.26 1.37
N GLN A 171 10.85 -3.86 0.81
CA GLN A 171 11.27 -2.46 0.84
C GLN A 171 10.67 -1.67 -0.34
N GLU A 172 10.44 -0.37 -0.15
CA GLU A 172 9.97 0.53 -1.21
C GLU A 172 11.00 0.54 -2.36
N MET A 173 10.69 -0.20 -3.42
CA MET A 173 11.45 -0.19 -4.66
C MET A 173 10.75 0.76 -5.64
N PRO A 174 11.46 1.71 -6.26
CA PRO A 174 10.85 2.66 -7.18
C PRO A 174 10.23 1.93 -8.36
N MET A 175 8.92 2.09 -8.56
CA MET A 175 8.23 1.52 -9.71
C MET A 175 8.40 2.42 -10.92
N GLU A 176 8.76 1.83 -12.05
CA GLU A 176 8.91 2.49 -13.35
C GLU A 176 7.93 1.90 -14.36
N LEU A 177 7.65 2.65 -15.43
CA LEU A 177 6.85 2.14 -16.55
C LEU A 177 7.77 1.31 -17.46
N ALA A 178 7.54 0.01 -17.51
CA ALA A 178 8.36 -0.92 -18.29
C ALA A 178 7.47 -1.89 -19.07
N ASP A 179 7.99 -2.41 -20.19
CA ASP A 179 7.31 -3.45 -20.96
C ASP A 179 7.44 -4.80 -20.26
N LEU A 180 6.29 -5.40 -19.91
CA LEU A 180 6.25 -6.72 -19.28
C LEU A 180 6.89 -7.78 -20.18
N ASN A 181 6.65 -7.75 -21.49
CA ASN A 181 7.16 -8.78 -22.40
C ASN A 181 8.70 -8.75 -22.50
N ALA A 182 9.30 -7.57 -22.58
CA ALA A 182 10.76 -7.42 -22.52
C ALA A 182 11.35 -8.04 -21.24
N VAL A 183 10.75 -7.74 -20.08
CA VAL A 183 11.22 -8.25 -18.78
C VAL A 183 11.09 -9.78 -18.68
N LEU A 184 9.97 -10.34 -19.15
CA LEU A 184 9.79 -11.80 -19.19
C LEU A 184 10.78 -12.46 -20.16
N GLY A 185 11.00 -11.84 -21.32
CA GLY A 185 11.93 -12.32 -22.34
C GLY A 185 13.36 -12.45 -21.84
N GLU A 186 13.85 -11.50 -21.03
CA GLU A 186 15.18 -11.59 -20.41
C GLU A 186 15.33 -12.81 -19.50
N VAL A 187 14.31 -13.12 -18.68
CA VAL A 187 14.35 -14.28 -17.78
C VAL A 187 14.23 -15.57 -18.58
N ILE A 188 13.33 -15.62 -19.56
CA ILE A 188 13.19 -16.79 -20.43
C ILE A 188 14.52 -17.09 -21.10
N ALA A 189 15.20 -16.08 -21.66
CA ALA A 189 16.49 -16.26 -22.31
C ALA A 189 17.59 -16.74 -21.34
N ALA A 190 17.57 -16.28 -20.09
CA ALA A 190 18.55 -16.69 -19.07
C ALA A 190 18.32 -18.11 -18.53
N GLU A 191 17.06 -18.52 -18.39
CA GLU A 191 16.68 -19.84 -17.87
C GLU A 191 16.54 -20.91 -18.97
N SER A 192 16.37 -20.49 -20.23
CA SER A 192 16.41 -21.38 -21.40
C SER A 192 17.86 -21.76 -21.69
N GLY A 193 18.14 -23.06 -21.72
CA GLY A 193 19.49 -23.57 -21.96
C GLY A 193 19.47 -24.93 -22.64
N TYR A 194 20.65 -25.53 -22.83
CA TYR A 194 20.81 -26.79 -23.55
C TYR A 194 20.02 -27.97 -22.94
N GLU A 195 19.70 -27.90 -21.64
CA GLU A 195 18.96 -28.94 -20.91
C GLU A 195 17.48 -28.62 -20.66
N ARG A 196 17.02 -27.38 -20.95
CA ARG A 196 15.64 -26.93 -20.67
C ARG A 196 15.11 -26.04 -21.78
N GLU A 197 14.09 -26.54 -22.48
CA GLU A 197 13.33 -25.79 -23.46
C GLU A 197 12.06 -25.20 -22.82
N ILE A 198 11.94 -23.88 -22.85
CA ILE A 198 10.78 -23.16 -22.32
C ILE A 198 9.90 -22.76 -23.49
N ALA A 199 8.69 -23.32 -23.57
CA ALA A 199 7.71 -22.92 -24.57
C ALA A 199 7.20 -21.51 -24.26
N THR A 200 7.15 -20.64 -25.26
CA THR A 200 6.70 -19.24 -25.09
C THR A 200 5.44 -18.95 -25.87
N ALA A 201 4.51 -18.25 -25.23
CA ALA A 201 3.30 -17.72 -25.87
C ALA A 201 3.02 -16.32 -25.31
N LEU A 202 3.96 -15.40 -25.53
CA LEU A 202 3.83 -14.00 -25.13
C LEU A 202 2.89 -13.28 -26.11
N GLN A 203 2.00 -12.44 -25.58
CA GLN A 203 1.13 -11.61 -26.43
C GLN A 203 1.97 -10.68 -27.32
N ALA A 204 1.57 -10.53 -28.58
CA ALA A 204 2.25 -9.64 -29.51
C ALA A 204 2.09 -8.16 -29.10
N GLY A 205 3.20 -7.40 -29.21
CA GLY A 205 3.26 -5.98 -28.85
C GLY A 205 3.77 -5.73 -27.43
N GLU A 206 3.86 -4.45 -27.06
CA GLU A 206 4.29 -4.03 -25.73
C GLU A 206 3.11 -4.05 -24.75
N ILE A 207 3.38 -4.50 -23.52
CA ILE A 207 2.45 -4.44 -22.40
C ILE A 207 3.08 -3.52 -21.34
N PRO A 208 2.85 -2.20 -21.43
CA PRO A 208 3.42 -1.24 -20.48
C PRO A 208 2.73 -1.38 -19.12
N VAL A 209 3.51 -1.73 -18.09
CA VAL A 209 3.04 -1.88 -16.71
C VAL A 209 3.93 -1.05 -15.79
N ARG A 210 3.33 -0.41 -14.79
CA ARG A 210 4.09 0.25 -13.72
C ARG A 210 4.56 -0.81 -12.73
N MET A 211 5.84 -1.14 -12.76
CA MET A 211 6.44 -2.24 -11.99
C MET A 211 7.89 -1.96 -11.62
N HIS A 212 8.45 -2.78 -10.74
CA HIS A 212 9.89 -2.83 -10.52
C HIS A 212 10.48 -4.03 -11.27
N PRO A 213 11.20 -3.84 -12.41
CA PRO A 213 11.58 -4.95 -13.29
C PRO A 213 12.34 -6.07 -12.60
N LEU A 214 13.31 -5.76 -11.73
CA LEU A 214 14.07 -6.79 -11.02
C LEU A 214 13.18 -7.67 -10.12
N SER A 215 12.13 -7.10 -9.54
CA SER A 215 11.18 -7.88 -8.74
C SER A 215 10.36 -8.81 -9.64
N ILE A 216 9.87 -8.34 -10.78
CA ILE A 216 9.12 -9.18 -11.71
C ILE A 216 10.01 -10.28 -12.32
N LYS A 217 11.28 -9.99 -12.63
CA LYS A 217 12.24 -11.01 -13.08
C LYS A 217 12.39 -12.12 -12.04
N ARG A 218 12.54 -11.74 -10.77
CA ARG A 218 12.64 -12.68 -9.64
C ARG A 218 11.36 -13.49 -9.44
N ALA A 219 10.19 -12.88 -9.61
CA ALA A 219 8.92 -13.61 -9.55
C ALA A 219 8.86 -14.69 -10.64
N LEU A 220 9.14 -14.32 -11.89
CA LEU A 220 9.14 -15.28 -12.99
C LEU A 220 10.19 -16.39 -12.80
N ALA A 221 11.42 -16.04 -12.41
CA ALA A 221 12.47 -17.03 -12.17
C ALA A 221 12.06 -18.05 -11.09
N ASN A 222 11.46 -17.60 -9.98
CA ASN A 222 10.96 -18.52 -8.95
C ASN A 222 9.82 -19.41 -9.44
N MET A 223 8.93 -18.90 -10.30
CA MET A 223 7.86 -19.69 -10.91
C MET A 223 8.44 -20.75 -11.88
N VAL A 224 9.44 -20.39 -12.69
CA VAL A 224 10.11 -21.30 -13.62
C VAL A 224 10.92 -22.37 -12.89
N VAL A 225 11.67 -22.00 -11.84
CA VAL A 225 12.40 -22.96 -11.00
C VAL A 225 11.45 -23.94 -10.31
N ASN A 226 10.27 -23.46 -9.87
CA ASN A 226 9.24 -24.32 -9.32
C ASN A 226 8.70 -25.30 -10.37
N ALA A 227 8.35 -24.81 -11.56
CA ALA A 227 7.88 -25.62 -12.68
C ALA A 227 8.93 -26.66 -13.11
N ALA A 228 10.22 -26.31 -13.16
CA ALA A 228 11.31 -27.22 -13.50
C ALA A 228 11.53 -28.31 -12.45
N ARG A 229 11.28 -28.00 -11.17
CA ARG A 229 11.47 -28.94 -10.06
C ARG A 229 10.36 -29.97 -9.95
N TYR A 230 9.11 -29.57 -10.19
CA TYR A 230 7.93 -30.41 -9.98
C TYR A 230 7.27 -30.89 -11.27
N GLY A 231 7.60 -30.28 -12.41
CA GLY A 231 7.20 -30.72 -13.74
C GLY A 231 7.99 -31.93 -14.22
N ASN A 232 7.52 -32.53 -15.31
CA ASN A 232 8.16 -33.67 -15.99
C ASN A 232 9.02 -33.23 -17.18
N GLY A 233 9.36 -31.94 -17.25
CA GLY A 233 10.27 -31.35 -18.23
C GLY A 233 9.63 -30.30 -19.13
N TRP A 234 8.31 -30.29 -19.29
CA TRP A 234 7.64 -29.26 -20.08
C TRP A 234 7.28 -28.05 -19.22
N ILE A 235 7.71 -26.87 -19.67
CA ILE A 235 7.38 -25.59 -19.05
C ILE A 235 6.91 -24.63 -20.14
N LYS A 236 5.81 -23.92 -19.88
CA LYS A 236 5.31 -22.87 -20.77
C LYS A 236 5.15 -21.55 -20.05
N VAL A 237 5.67 -20.49 -20.64
CA VAL A 237 5.49 -19.10 -20.17
C VAL A 237 4.61 -18.36 -21.16
N SER A 238 3.56 -17.72 -20.66
CA SER A 238 2.67 -16.89 -21.47
C SER A 238 2.32 -15.57 -20.79
N SER A 239 1.97 -14.58 -21.59
CA SER A 239 1.57 -13.25 -21.12
C SER A 239 0.36 -12.75 -21.89
N GLY A 240 -0.36 -11.83 -21.28
CA GLY A 240 -1.44 -11.13 -21.94
C GLY A 240 -1.90 -9.90 -21.18
N SER A 241 -2.79 -9.15 -21.81
CA SER A 241 -3.46 -8.02 -21.18
C SER A 241 -4.97 -8.05 -21.38
N GLU A 242 -5.67 -7.63 -20.33
CA GLU A 242 -7.10 -7.37 -20.30
C GLU A 242 -7.32 -5.86 -20.06
N ALA A 243 -8.58 -5.40 -20.16
CA ALA A 243 -8.91 -3.97 -20.19
C ALA A 243 -8.31 -3.11 -19.06
N SER A 244 -8.07 -3.68 -17.87
CA SER A 244 -7.50 -2.97 -16.72
C SER A 244 -6.32 -3.69 -16.04
N ARG A 245 -5.87 -4.82 -16.59
CA ARG A 245 -4.88 -5.70 -15.95
C ARG A 245 -3.98 -6.35 -16.98
N ALA A 246 -2.73 -6.59 -16.63
CA ALA A 246 -1.80 -7.42 -17.37
C ALA A 246 -1.60 -8.71 -16.58
N TRP A 247 -1.25 -9.79 -17.26
CA TRP A 247 -0.92 -11.04 -16.61
C TRP A 247 0.24 -11.74 -17.28
N PHE A 248 0.94 -12.55 -16.49
CA PHE A 248 1.87 -13.55 -16.97
C PHE A 248 1.65 -14.83 -16.19
N GLN A 249 1.87 -15.97 -16.83
CA GLN A 249 1.69 -17.27 -16.20
C GLN A 249 2.79 -18.25 -16.58
N VAL A 250 3.01 -19.21 -15.68
CA VAL A 250 3.88 -20.36 -15.90
C VAL A 250 3.04 -21.62 -15.72
N GLU A 251 3.18 -22.55 -16.66
CA GLU A 251 2.52 -23.86 -16.66
C GLU A 251 3.58 -24.97 -16.68
N ASP A 252 3.31 -26.05 -15.96
CA ASP A 252 4.08 -27.30 -16.01
C ASP A 252 3.21 -28.53 -16.35
N ASP A 253 3.87 -29.67 -16.57
CA ASP A 253 3.25 -30.98 -16.82
C ASP A 253 3.46 -31.96 -15.65
N GLY A 254 3.63 -31.44 -14.44
CA GLY A 254 3.81 -32.23 -13.22
C GLY A 254 2.51 -32.91 -12.73
N PRO A 255 2.52 -33.49 -11.51
CA PRO A 255 1.34 -34.14 -10.92
C PRO A 255 0.23 -33.15 -10.48
N GLY A 256 0.48 -31.84 -10.61
CA GLY A 256 -0.41 -30.79 -10.13
C GLY A 256 -0.51 -30.76 -8.60
N ILE A 257 -1.44 -29.94 -8.09
CA ILE A 257 -1.65 -29.78 -6.64
C ILE A 257 -3.14 -29.88 -6.29
N LYS A 258 -3.43 -30.69 -5.27
CA LYS A 258 -4.78 -30.91 -4.76
C LYS A 258 -5.38 -29.59 -4.26
N PRO A 259 -6.69 -29.34 -4.45
CA PRO A 259 -7.34 -28.09 -4.08
C PRO A 259 -7.08 -27.66 -2.63
N GLU A 260 -7.07 -28.61 -1.69
CA GLU A 260 -6.93 -28.34 -0.26
C GLU A 260 -5.53 -27.83 0.11
N GLN A 261 -4.52 -28.13 -0.70
CA GLN A 261 -3.14 -27.70 -0.47
C GLN A 261 -2.84 -26.34 -1.11
N ARG A 262 -3.70 -25.83 -2.01
CA ARG A 262 -3.43 -24.62 -2.81
C ARG A 262 -3.29 -23.36 -1.96
N GLU A 263 -4.09 -23.20 -0.91
CA GLU A 263 -4.03 -22.03 -0.02
C GLU A 263 -2.73 -21.96 0.79
N HIS A 264 -2.09 -23.11 1.02
CA HIS A 264 -0.88 -23.19 1.84
C HIS A 264 0.41 -23.04 1.02
N LEU A 265 0.37 -23.10 -0.31
CA LEU A 265 1.57 -23.07 -1.16
C LEU A 265 2.32 -21.74 -1.12
N PHE A 266 1.61 -20.65 -0.83
CA PHE A 266 2.20 -19.32 -0.73
C PHE A 266 2.69 -18.99 0.68
N GLN A 267 2.47 -19.89 1.65
CA GLN A 267 2.96 -19.70 3.00
C GLN A 267 4.47 -20.00 3.04
N PRO A 268 5.29 -19.11 3.63
CA PRO A 268 6.73 -19.32 3.71
C PRO A 268 7.05 -20.59 4.51
N PHE A 269 8.03 -21.36 4.04
CA PHE A 269 8.49 -22.62 4.64
C PHE A 269 7.49 -23.78 4.61
N VAL A 270 6.33 -23.61 3.98
CA VAL A 270 5.34 -24.68 3.84
C VAL A 270 5.63 -25.49 2.57
N ARG A 271 5.69 -26.81 2.72
CA ARG A 271 5.92 -27.77 1.64
C ARG A 271 4.69 -28.68 1.55
N GLY A 272 4.23 -28.99 0.34
CA GLY A 272 3.18 -29.99 0.15
C GLY A 272 3.62 -31.38 0.62
N ASP A 273 2.69 -32.20 1.11
CA ASP A 273 3.01 -33.52 1.69
C ASP A 273 3.75 -34.45 0.72
N SER A 274 3.56 -34.27 -0.59
CA SER A 274 4.21 -35.01 -1.69
C SER A 274 5.67 -34.60 -1.95
N ALA A 275 6.10 -33.43 -1.44
CA ALA A 275 7.38 -32.80 -1.77
C ALA A 275 8.45 -32.95 -0.67
N ARG A 276 8.23 -33.82 0.33
CA ARG A 276 9.19 -34.01 1.45
C ARG A 276 10.52 -34.63 1.02
N SER A 277 10.56 -35.37 -0.09
CA SER A 277 11.77 -36.06 -0.58
C SER A 277 12.62 -35.25 -1.56
N THR A 278 12.12 -34.11 -2.07
CA THR A 278 12.84 -33.24 -3.01
C THR A 278 13.53 -32.11 -2.26
N SER A 279 14.71 -31.63 -2.69
CA SER A 279 15.38 -30.44 -2.13
C SER A 279 14.59 -29.15 -2.43
N GLY A 280 14.51 -28.19 -1.50
CA GLY A 280 13.84 -26.90 -1.70
C GLY A 280 13.26 -26.21 -0.46
N THR A 281 13.48 -24.91 -0.31
CA THR A 281 13.13 -24.12 0.90
C THR A 281 11.65 -23.91 1.19
N GLY A 282 10.77 -24.06 0.20
CA GLY A 282 9.38 -23.58 0.30
C GLY A 282 9.25 -22.05 0.33
N LEU A 283 10.31 -21.30 -0.01
CA LEU A 283 10.27 -19.83 -0.05
C LEU A 283 9.91 -19.28 -1.44
N GLY A 284 10.17 -20.05 -2.52
CA GLY A 284 10.02 -19.56 -3.90
C GLY A 284 8.65 -18.94 -4.18
N LEU A 285 7.57 -19.68 -3.96
CA LEU A 285 6.21 -19.17 -4.20
C LEU A 285 5.78 -18.08 -3.21
N ALA A 286 6.28 -18.11 -1.97
CA ALA A 286 6.05 -17.04 -1.00
C ALA A 286 6.72 -15.72 -1.44
N ILE A 287 7.90 -15.79 -2.08
CA ILE A 287 8.56 -14.64 -2.71
C ILE A 287 7.70 -14.10 -3.84
N VAL A 288 7.18 -14.97 -4.71
CA VAL A 288 6.28 -14.58 -5.81
C VAL A 288 5.04 -13.85 -5.25
N GLN A 289 4.37 -14.43 -4.25
CA GLN A 289 3.21 -13.81 -3.59
C GLN A 289 3.53 -12.42 -3.07
N ARG A 290 4.63 -12.28 -2.34
CA ARG A 290 5.04 -10.98 -1.78
C ARG A 290 5.38 -9.95 -2.86
N ILE A 291 6.02 -10.36 -3.96
CA ILE A 291 6.30 -9.48 -5.10
C ILE A 291 4.98 -8.99 -5.69
N ILE A 292 4.05 -9.88 -5.98
CA ILE A 292 2.78 -9.53 -6.62
C ILE A 292 1.92 -8.65 -5.71
N ASP A 293 1.86 -8.94 -4.41
CA ASP A 293 1.14 -8.11 -3.43
C ASP A 293 1.70 -6.68 -3.37
N ASN A 294 3.03 -6.53 -3.41
CA ASN A 294 3.69 -5.23 -3.44
C ASN A 294 3.46 -4.45 -4.74
N HIS A 295 3.04 -5.12 -5.81
CA HIS A 295 2.61 -4.50 -7.06
C HIS A 295 1.08 -4.31 -7.13
N ASN A 296 0.37 -4.47 -6.00
CA ASN A 296 -1.09 -4.43 -5.94
C ASN A 296 -1.76 -5.42 -6.92
N GLY A 297 -1.08 -6.54 -7.16
CA GLY A 297 -1.52 -7.59 -8.07
C GLY A 297 -2.32 -8.69 -7.38
N ARG A 298 -2.52 -9.80 -8.10
CA ARG A 298 -3.14 -11.01 -7.57
C ARG A 298 -2.47 -12.24 -8.15
N LEU A 299 -2.26 -13.27 -7.35
CA LEU A 299 -1.89 -14.61 -7.85
C LEU A 299 -3.11 -15.52 -7.91
N GLU A 300 -3.14 -16.33 -8.96
CA GLU A 300 -4.14 -17.37 -9.18
C GLU A 300 -3.44 -18.69 -9.48
N ILE A 301 -3.95 -19.76 -8.86
CA ILE A 301 -3.51 -21.13 -9.12
C ILE A 301 -4.60 -21.85 -9.88
N GLY A 302 -4.22 -22.43 -11.01
CA GLY A 302 -5.03 -23.31 -11.82
C GLY A 302 -4.36 -24.66 -12.04
N SER A 303 -4.98 -25.44 -12.91
CA SER A 303 -4.41 -26.66 -13.46
C SER A 303 -3.98 -26.38 -14.90
N SER A 304 -2.79 -26.85 -15.26
CA SER A 304 -2.28 -26.82 -16.63
C SER A 304 -3.11 -27.75 -17.52
N GLU A 305 -3.19 -27.46 -18.81
CA GLU A 305 -3.84 -28.33 -19.80
C GLU A 305 -3.18 -29.72 -19.87
N ARG A 306 -1.92 -29.84 -19.44
CA ARG A 306 -1.17 -31.09 -19.34
C ARG A 306 -1.27 -31.77 -17.97
N GLY A 307 -2.15 -31.30 -17.09
CA GLY A 307 -2.41 -31.88 -15.77
C GLY A 307 -1.54 -31.34 -14.64
N GLY A 308 -0.49 -30.57 -14.96
CA GLY A 308 0.39 -29.93 -13.98
C GLY A 308 -0.20 -28.68 -13.33
N LEU A 309 0.68 -27.87 -12.76
CA LEU A 309 0.31 -26.62 -12.10
C LEU A 309 0.29 -25.46 -13.10
N LEU A 310 -0.68 -24.55 -12.94
CA LEU A 310 -0.69 -23.25 -13.60
C LEU A 310 -0.64 -22.18 -12.52
N ILE A 311 0.35 -21.29 -12.59
CA ILE A 311 0.43 -20.12 -11.71
C ILE A 311 0.34 -18.88 -12.57
N ARG A 312 -0.69 -18.06 -12.36
CA ARG A 312 -0.93 -16.80 -13.07
C ARG A 312 -0.81 -15.62 -12.12
N ALA A 313 0.03 -14.66 -12.50
CA ALA A 313 0.23 -13.40 -11.80
C ALA A 313 -0.45 -12.26 -12.56
N TRP A 314 -1.27 -11.49 -11.86
CA TRP A 314 -1.97 -10.32 -12.38
C TRP A 314 -1.34 -9.04 -11.85
N LEU A 315 -1.18 -8.05 -12.71
CA LEU A 315 -0.67 -6.72 -12.40
C LEU A 315 -1.68 -5.65 -12.88
N PRO A 316 -1.90 -4.57 -12.12
CA PRO A 316 -2.78 -3.49 -12.55
C PRO A 316 -2.16 -2.69 -13.69
N VAL A 317 -2.94 -2.41 -14.74
CA VAL A 317 -2.52 -1.52 -15.83
C VAL A 317 -3.15 -0.16 -15.58
N HIS A 318 -2.32 0.83 -15.23
CA HIS A 318 -2.78 2.22 -15.21
C HIS A 318 -2.94 2.67 -16.66
N ARG A 319 -4.19 2.76 -17.12
CA ARG A 319 -4.51 3.27 -18.45
C ARG A 319 -4.00 4.71 -18.53
N MET A 320 -2.91 4.94 -19.28
CA MET A 320 -2.59 6.29 -19.73
C MET A 320 -3.78 6.74 -20.57
N LEU A 321 -4.48 7.79 -20.13
CA LEU A 321 -5.42 8.51 -20.98
C LEU A 321 -4.67 8.85 -22.27
N ALA A 322 -5.13 8.28 -23.39
CA ALA A 322 -4.57 8.60 -24.70
C ALA A 322 -4.59 10.12 -24.90
N PRO A 323 -3.55 10.74 -25.47
CA PRO A 323 -3.56 12.17 -25.74
C PRO A 323 -4.77 12.49 -26.63
N MET A 324 -5.63 13.38 -26.15
CA MET A 324 -6.75 13.93 -26.91
C MET A 324 -6.19 14.44 -28.24
N LYS A 325 -6.67 13.88 -29.37
CA LYS A 325 -6.35 14.41 -30.70
C LYS A 325 -6.64 15.92 -30.69
N PRO A 326 -5.74 16.78 -31.18
CA PRO A 326 -6.05 18.19 -31.31
C PRO A 326 -7.29 18.33 -32.21
N ALA A 327 -8.26 19.10 -31.72
CA ALA A 327 -9.44 19.45 -32.49
C ALA A 327 -8.98 20.04 -33.83
N ARG A 328 -9.46 19.47 -34.94
CA ARG A 328 -9.27 20.07 -36.25
C ARG A 328 -9.94 21.44 -36.21
N GLU A 329 -9.13 22.50 -36.28
CA GLU A 329 -9.63 23.82 -36.62
C GLU A 329 -10.18 23.75 -38.06
N SER A 330 -11.45 24.12 -38.19
CA SER A 330 -12.18 24.35 -39.43
C SER A 330 -12.48 25.84 -39.54
#